data_AF-A0A835L2F7-F1
#
_entry.id   AF-A0A835L2F7-F1
#
_cell.length_a   1.000
_cell.length_b   1.000
_cell.length_c   1.000
_cell.angle_alpha   90.00
_cell.angle_beta   90.00
_cell.angle_gamma   90.00
#
_symmetry.space_group_name_H-M   'P 1'
#
loop_
_entity.id
_entity.type
_entity.pdbx_description
1 polymer ?
#
loop_
_entity_poly.entity_id
_entity_poly.type
_entity_poly.pdbx_seq_one_letter_code
_entity_poly.pdbx_strand_id
1 'polypeptide(L)'
;MDDGSYQQKDKPEDFVCPEGTQGNGNFADPATCRRFYQCVDGYPYLNRCPSGLYFDDISKYCTFKAEARCGPIATTPAPITEAPLDLATKCDPAECQLPYCFCSKDGTLIPGGLDPEDTPQMIMLTFDGAVNLNNFELYKKVFNGKIKNPNGCPIRGTFFLSHEYSNYAQVQALAHDGHEIATGTVSQQQGLQDKGYEEWAGEMIGMREILGKFANVSRSEIVGARAPFLKPGRNTQFKVLEDFGYIYDSSVGVPPLPIPVWPYTLDYKIAHECKSGTCPTKSFPGLWEVPFNAHYVETYEADTVPISISVCYTITTPMRHNFFQVLEWLQEDFSRYYEQNRAPYMMPFHTNWFQIKELERGLHKFLQWASNLKDVWFVTVTQALTWMTDPKSVKSLNNYDAWRCDRKDFPAAPCNLPNKCALSFKPADTNFTDTRYMETCSDCPNQYPWLGDSGGTGIPGKDNYIPDNLRRK
;
A
#
# COMPACT_ATOMS: atom_id res chain seq x y z
N MET A 1 50.29 67.52 45.81
CA MET A 1 49.03 67.72 45.07
C MET A 1 48.97 66.62 44.03
N ASP A 2 47.76 66.14 43.72
CA ASP A 2 47.43 64.92 42.97
C ASP A 2 47.55 63.58 43.71
N ASP A 3 46.39 63.04 44.08
CA ASP A 3 46.01 61.71 43.59
C ASP A 3 44.52 61.74 43.21
N GLY A 4 44.24 61.33 41.97
CA GLY A 4 42.98 61.53 41.27
C GLY A 4 41.93 60.47 41.61
N SER A 5 40.71 60.94 41.81
CA SER A 5 39.51 60.11 41.96
C SER A 5 39.23 59.26 40.72
N TYR A 6 39.20 57.94 40.87
CA TYR A 6 38.59 57.04 39.90
C TYR A 6 37.22 56.56 40.38
N GLN A 7 36.23 56.84 39.53
CA GLN A 7 34.82 56.57 39.70
C GLN A 7 34.51 55.07 39.79
N GLN A 8 33.53 54.76 40.63
CA GLN A 8 32.85 53.47 40.76
C GLN A 8 32.25 53.07 39.39
N LYS A 9 32.68 51.93 38.84
CA LYS A 9 32.04 51.29 37.66
C LYS A 9 31.25 50.06 38.12
N ASP A 10 29.98 50.05 37.75
CA ASP A 10 28.97 49.06 38.09
C ASP A 10 29.38 47.60 37.77
N LYS A 11 28.94 46.67 38.63
CA LYS A 11 29.04 45.22 38.41
C LYS A 11 28.14 44.80 37.24
N PRO A 12 28.60 43.95 36.30
CA PRO A 12 27.73 43.44 35.24
C PRO A 12 26.72 42.43 35.80
N GLU A 13 25.45 42.56 35.38
CA GLU A 13 24.34 41.66 35.70
C GLU A 13 24.61 40.23 35.22
N ASP A 14 24.23 39.22 36.02
CA ASP A 14 24.37 37.80 35.66
C ASP A 14 23.41 37.45 34.51
N PHE A 15 23.93 36.85 33.43
CA PHE A 15 23.11 36.40 32.29
C PHE A 15 22.14 35.30 32.73
N VAL A 16 20.87 35.41 32.32
CA VAL A 16 19.81 34.44 32.61
C VAL A 16 19.38 33.73 31.33
N CYS A 17 19.27 32.40 31.38
CA CYS A 17 18.84 31.59 30.24
C CYS A 17 17.37 31.87 29.87
N PRO A 18 17.02 32.04 28.58
CA PRO A 18 15.64 32.30 28.16
C PRO A 18 14.67 31.14 28.49
N GLU A 19 13.51 31.46 29.08
CA GLU A 19 12.41 30.51 29.32
C GLU A 19 11.52 30.38 28.06
N GLY A 20 11.21 29.14 27.63
CA GLY A 20 10.21 28.89 26.57
C GLY A 20 10.71 28.19 25.29
N THR A 21 12.02 27.97 25.13
CA THR A 21 12.60 27.18 24.01
C THR A 21 13.52 26.08 24.55
N GLN A 22 12.96 25.06 25.19
CA GLN A 22 13.66 23.82 25.58
C GLN A 22 15.06 24.00 26.25
N GLY A 23 15.30 25.05 27.05
CA GLY A 23 16.37 25.19 28.05
C GLY A 23 17.86 25.03 27.64
N ASN A 24 18.14 24.52 26.43
CA ASN A 24 19.44 24.00 26.01
C ASN A 24 19.85 24.66 24.68
N GLY A 25 21.01 25.29 24.64
CA GLY A 25 21.51 25.94 23.41
C GLY A 25 22.56 27.02 23.66
N ASN A 26 23.10 27.59 22.57
CA ASN A 26 24.07 28.68 22.62
C ASN A 26 23.37 30.02 22.37
N PHE A 27 23.70 31.03 23.17
CA PHE A 27 23.11 32.36 23.16
C PHE A 27 24.21 33.42 23.17
N ALA A 28 24.03 34.51 22.42
CA ALA A 28 25.03 35.57 22.38
C ALA A 28 25.23 36.22 23.75
N ASP A 29 26.49 36.53 24.08
CA ASP A 29 26.83 37.38 25.21
C ASP A 29 26.52 38.85 24.83
N PRO A 30 25.60 39.54 25.54
CA PRO A 30 25.24 40.93 25.25
C PRO A 30 26.41 41.91 25.35
N ALA A 31 27.43 41.57 26.13
CA ALA A 31 28.59 42.43 26.34
C ALA A 31 29.65 42.26 25.24
N THR A 32 29.74 41.09 24.59
CA THR A 32 30.77 40.86 23.57
C THR A 32 30.52 39.64 22.68
N CYS A 33 30.69 39.83 21.38
CA CYS A 33 30.62 38.73 20.41
C CYS A 33 31.86 37.85 20.35
N ARG A 34 32.82 37.99 21.27
CA ARG A 34 33.89 37.00 21.46
C ARG A 34 33.51 35.91 22.46
N ARG A 35 32.35 36.03 23.08
CA ARG A 35 31.82 35.13 24.08
C ARG A 35 30.37 34.78 23.73
N PHE A 36 29.91 33.69 24.32
CA PHE A 36 28.53 33.25 24.26
C PHE A 36 28.20 32.47 25.52
N TYR A 37 26.93 32.40 25.87
CA TYR A 37 26.44 31.58 26.96
C TYR A 37 25.86 30.29 26.39
N GLN A 38 26.31 29.16 26.90
CA GLN A 38 25.66 27.88 26.65
C GLN A 38 24.71 27.61 27.82
N CYS A 39 23.42 27.53 27.55
CA CYS A 39 22.45 27.09 28.54
C CYS A 39 22.36 25.57 28.49
N VAL A 40 22.44 24.94 29.67
CA VAL A 40 22.15 23.51 29.86
C VAL A 40 21.24 23.38 31.08
N ASP A 41 20.06 22.82 30.90
CA ASP A 41 19.00 22.65 31.90
C ASP A 41 18.69 23.95 32.66
N GLY A 42 18.70 25.08 31.94
CA GLY A 42 18.42 26.42 32.48
C GLY A 42 19.62 27.11 33.15
N TYR A 43 20.79 26.45 33.24
CA TYR A 43 22.01 27.03 33.82
C TYR A 43 22.94 27.60 32.73
N PRO A 44 23.37 28.87 32.85
CA PRO A 44 24.23 29.52 31.86
C PRO A 44 25.72 29.25 32.11
N TYR A 45 26.41 28.75 31.09
CA TYR A 45 27.86 28.54 31.06
C TYR A 45 28.52 29.52 30.09
N LEU A 46 29.35 30.43 30.60
CA LEU A 46 30.07 31.39 29.76
C LEU A 46 31.20 30.70 28.99
N ASN A 47 31.13 30.74 27.68
CA ASN A 47 32.14 30.23 26.77
C ASN A 47 32.78 31.35 25.94
N ARG A 48 34.03 31.11 25.50
CA ARG A 48 34.77 32.01 24.60
C ARG A 48 34.89 31.35 23.23
N CYS A 49 34.70 32.13 22.18
CA CYS A 49 35.03 31.67 20.84
C CYS A 49 36.54 31.43 20.71
N PRO A 50 36.97 30.44 19.90
CA PRO A 50 38.37 30.23 19.57
C PRO A 50 39.05 31.50 19.03
N SER A 51 40.36 31.59 19.22
CA SER A 51 41.16 32.79 18.88
C SER A 51 40.90 33.28 17.46
N GLY A 52 40.37 34.50 17.33
CA GLY A 52 40.06 35.16 16.05
C GLY A 52 38.61 35.03 15.58
N LEU A 53 37.79 34.21 16.24
CA LEU A 53 36.38 34.01 15.89
C LEU A 53 35.43 34.82 16.78
N TYR A 54 34.22 35.04 16.27
CA TYR A 54 33.13 35.78 16.86
C TYR A 54 31.84 34.97 16.77
N PHE A 55 31.02 35.00 17.81
CA PHE A 55 29.76 34.28 17.86
C PHE A 55 28.74 34.92 16.92
N ASP A 56 28.17 34.12 16.01
CA ASP A 56 27.04 34.51 15.18
C ASP A 56 25.73 34.13 15.89
N ASP A 57 24.93 35.13 16.24
CA ASP A 57 23.72 34.93 17.03
C ASP A 57 22.53 34.40 16.21
N ILE A 58 22.64 34.31 14.88
CA ILE A 58 21.62 33.66 14.06
C ILE A 58 21.96 32.19 13.88
N SER A 59 23.22 31.88 13.57
CA SER A 59 23.67 30.50 13.31
C SER A 59 24.07 29.74 14.58
N LYS A 60 24.20 30.43 15.72
CA LYS A 60 24.54 29.90 17.05
C LYS A 60 25.90 29.18 17.14
N TYR A 61 26.89 29.62 16.34
CA TYR A 61 28.28 29.14 16.39
C TYR A 61 29.30 30.27 16.16
N CYS A 62 30.57 30.02 16.49
CA CYS A 62 31.66 30.99 16.29
C CYS A 62 32.19 30.96 14.86
N THR A 63 32.17 32.10 14.17
CA THR A 63 32.68 32.28 12.79
C THR A 63 33.63 33.48 12.69
N PHE A 64 34.18 33.77 11.51
CA PHE A 64 35.05 34.92 11.29
C PHE A 64 34.32 36.24 11.51
N LYS A 65 35.05 37.27 11.96
CA LYS A 65 34.49 38.59 12.29
C LYS A 65 33.64 39.21 11.16
N ALA A 66 34.05 39.01 9.91
CA ALA A 66 33.38 39.58 8.75
C ALA A 66 32.01 38.92 8.46
N GLU A 67 31.81 37.70 8.96
CA GLU A 67 30.61 36.90 8.73
C GLU A 67 29.68 36.87 9.95
N ALA A 68 30.23 37.07 11.14
CA ALA A 68 29.50 36.94 12.39
C ALA A 68 28.46 38.06 12.56
N ARG A 69 27.19 37.66 12.66
CA ARG A 69 26.09 38.54 13.09
C ARG A 69 26.07 38.62 14.61
N CYS A 70 26.76 39.65 15.11
CA CYS A 70 26.90 39.93 16.53
C CYS A 70 25.53 40.28 17.15
N GLY A 71 25.08 39.46 18.12
CA GLY A 71 23.80 39.64 18.82
C GLY A 71 23.93 40.25 20.22
N PRO A 72 22.87 40.20 21.04
CA PRO A 72 21.61 39.47 20.82
C PRO A 72 20.71 40.11 19.74
N ILE A 73 20.29 39.33 18.75
CA ILE A 73 19.33 39.72 17.72
C ILE A 73 17.97 39.14 18.11
N ALA A 74 16.94 39.99 18.19
CA ALA A 74 15.59 39.55 18.49
C ALA A 74 15.11 38.58 17.39
N THR A 75 14.88 37.32 17.76
CA THR A 75 14.23 36.35 16.89
C THR A 75 12.73 36.58 16.94
N THR A 76 12.13 36.89 15.79
CA THR A 76 10.68 36.78 15.63
C THR A 76 10.28 35.33 15.94
N PRO A 77 9.28 35.07 16.81
CA PRO A 77 8.75 33.73 16.99
C PRO A 77 8.40 33.17 15.62
N ALA A 78 8.88 31.96 15.31
CA ALA A 78 8.39 31.26 14.14
C ALA A 78 6.85 31.22 14.24
N PRO A 79 6.11 31.50 13.15
CA PRO A 79 4.67 31.34 13.18
C PRO A 79 4.37 29.94 13.69
N ILE A 80 3.46 29.83 14.65
CA ILE A 80 2.96 28.54 15.11
C ILE A 80 2.28 27.93 13.89
N THR A 81 2.96 27.03 13.20
CA THR A 81 2.34 26.22 12.15
C THR A 81 1.32 25.37 12.87
N GLU A 82 0.03 25.71 12.73
CA GLU A 82 -1.04 24.81 13.17
C GLU A 82 -0.75 23.42 12.61
N ALA A 83 -0.83 22.40 13.46
CA ALA A 83 -0.73 21.02 12.99
C ALA A 83 -1.76 20.85 11.85
N PRO A 84 -1.41 20.19 10.73
CA PRO A 84 -2.34 20.08 9.62
C PRO A 84 -3.65 19.46 10.13
N LEU A 85 -4.75 20.22 10.04
CA LEU A 85 -6.07 19.92 10.62
C LEU A 85 -6.70 18.60 10.15
N ASP A 86 -6.10 17.90 9.20
CA ASP A 86 -6.69 16.79 8.45
C ASP A 86 -5.81 15.53 8.48
N LEU A 87 -4.86 15.42 9.42
CA LEU A 87 -4.11 14.18 9.61
C LEU A 87 -4.95 13.15 10.37
N ALA A 88 -4.88 11.90 9.91
CA ALA A 88 -5.49 10.79 10.62
C ALA A 88 -4.88 10.66 12.03
N THR A 89 -5.75 10.50 13.02
CA THR A 89 -5.35 10.28 14.42
C THR A 89 -4.95 8.83 14.64
N LYS A 90 -4.30 8.53 15.77
CA LYS A 90 -4.00 7.14 16.15
C LYS A 90 -5.31 6.40 16.43
N CYS A 91 -5.30 5.10 16.14
CA CYS A 91 -6.42 4.19 16.41
C CYS A 91 -7.00 4.40 17.82
N ASP A 92 -8.31 4.63 17.88
CA ASP A 92 -9.12 4.51 19.08
C ASP A 92 -10.00 3.25 18.95
N PRO A 93 -9.62 2.13 19.60
CA PRO A 93 -10.39 0.90 19.51
C PRO A 93 -11.78 0.97 20.13
N ALA A 94 -12.11 2.00 20.93
CA ALA A 94 -13.46 2.15 21.48
C ALA A 94 -14.44 2.66 20.41
N GLU A 95 -14.00 3.61 19.58
CA GLU A 95 -14.79 4.21 18.50
C GLU A 95 -14.69 3.40 17.19
N CYS A 96 -13.60 2.67 16.98
CA CYS A 96 -13.39 1.84 15.81
C CYS A 96 -13.90 0.41 16.03
N GLN A 97 -15.16 0.15 15.71
CA GLN A 97 -15.81 -1.15 15.91
C GLN A 97 -16.22 -1.83 14.60
N LEU A 98 -16.08 -3.15 14.58
CA LEU A 98 -16.60 -4.00 13.51
C LEU A 98 -18.14 -3.88 13.43
N PRO A 99 -18.75 -4.02 12.23
CA PRO A 99 -18.12 -4.36 10.95
C PRO A 99 -17.56 -3.16 10.17
N TYR A 100 -17.76 -1.93 10.65
CA TYR A 100 -17.51 -0.72 9.86
C TYR A 100 -16.09 -0.19 9.96
N CYS A 101 -15.43 -0.42 11.10
CA CYS A 101 -14.08 0.04 11.35
C CYS A 101 -13.29 -1.07 12.05
N PHE A 102 -12.03 -1.25 11.65
CA PHE A 102 -11.12 -2.12 12.38
C PHE A 102 -9.71 -1.52 12.38
N CYS A 103 -9.18 -1.30 13.58
CA CYS A 103 -7.80 -0.87 13.77
C CYS A 103 -7.26 -1.45 15.08
N SER A 104 -5.94 -1.48 15.18
CA SER A 104 -5.25 -1.76 16.44
C SER A 104 -4.02 -0.89 16.56
N LYS A 105 -3.42 -0.85 17.76
CA LYS A 105 -2.29 0.04 18.07
C LYS A 105 -1.07 -0.21 17.17
N ASP A 106 -0.83 -1.46 16.81
CA ASP A 106 0.32 -1.93 16.02
C ASP A 106 -0.08 -2.77 14.79
N GLY A 107 -1.38 -2.96 14.55
CA GLY A 107 -1.89 -3.73 13.42
C GLY A 107 -1.90 -5.25 13.64
N THR A 108 -1.52 -5.76 14.82
CA THR A 108 -1.30 -7.20 15.02
C THR A 108 -2.46 -7.95 15.68
N LEU A 109 -3.44 -7.23 16.22
CA LEU A 109 -4.58 -7.85 16.93
C LEU A 109 -5.49 -8.62 15.98
N ILE A 110 -5.97 -9.76 16.45
CA ILE A 110 -6.92 -10.62 15.72
C ILE A 110 -8.33 -10.01 15.80
N PRO A 111 -9.03 -9.86 14.67
CA PRO A 111 -10.42 -9.41 14.63
C PRO A 111 -11.33 -10.23 15.54
N GLY A 112 -12.21 -9.54 16.27
CA GLY A 112 -13.14 -10.18 17.21
C GLY A 112 -12.50 -10.74 18.48
N GLY A 113 -11.19 -10.55 18.69
CA GLY A 113 -10.49 -11.01 19.90
C GLY A 113 -10.41 -12.52 20.02
N LEU A 114 -10.41 -13.25 18.89
CA LEU A 114 -10.26 -14.70 18.87
C LEU A 114 -8.83 -15.11 19.26
N ASP A 115 -8.71 -16.27 19.88
CA ASP A 115 -7.41 -16.91 20.08
C ASP A 115 -6.82 -17.37 18.72
N PRO A 116 -5.49 -17.33 18.53
CA PRO A 116 -4.86 -17.78 17.28
C PRO A 116 -5.26 -19.22 16.88
N GLU A 117 -5.39 -20.13 17.85
CA GLU A 117 -5.76 -21.53 17.58
C GLU A 117 -7.18 -21.71 17.05
N ASP A 118 -8.10 -20.80 17.40
CA ASP A 118 -9.48 -20.80 16.92
C ASP A 118 -9.65 -19.93 15.66
N THR A 119 -8.58 -19.28 15.19
CA THR A 119 -8.58 -18.39 14.02
C THR A 119 -8.14 -19.12 12.76
N PRO A 120 -8.91 -19.08 11.66
CA PRO A 120 -8.51 -19.71 10.41
C PRO A 120 -7.27 -19.05 9.84
N GLN A 121 -6.33 -19.85 9.35
CA GLN A 121 -5.26 -19.30 8.54
C GLN A 121 -5.76 -19.10 7.11
N MET A 122 -5.96 -17.84 6.73
CA MET A 122 -6.31 -17.47 5.37
C MET A 122 -5.06 -17.38 4.50
N ILE A 123 -5.11 -17.94 3.30
CA ILE A 123 -4.11 -17.76 2.24
C ILE A 123 -4.81 -17.05 1.07
N MET A 124 -4.28 -15.90 0.67
CA MET A 124 -4.81 -15.10 -0.45
C MET A 124 -3.83 -15.16 -1.62
N LEU A 125 -4.17 -15.94 -2.64
CA LEU A 125 -3.40 -15.98 -3.89
C LEU A 125 -3.81 -14.78 -4.75
N THR A 126 -2.87 -13.84 -4.99
CA THR A 126 -3.14 -12.66 -5.82
C THR A 126 -2.28 -12.68 -7.08
N PHE A 127 -2.82 -12.17 -8.18
CA PHE A 127 -2.17 -12.18 -9.48
C PHE A 127 -2.24 -10.78 -10.09
N ASP A 128 -1.07 -10.22 -10.38
CA ASP A 128 -0.96 -8.85 -10.86
C ASP A 128 -0.61 -8.81 -12.35
N GLY A 129 -1.23 -7.89 -13.08
CA GLY A 129 -0.93 -7.60 -14.47
C GLY A 129 -1.99 -8.11 -15.46
N ALA A 130 -1.59 -8.22 -16.73
CA ALA A 130 -2.50 -8.61 -17.80
C ALA A 130 -2.74 -10.13 -17.83
N VAL A 131 -3.98 -10.55 -18.04
CA VAL A 131 -4.33 -11.96 -18.32
C VAL A 131 -4.39 -12.15 -19.83
N ASN A 132 -3.60 -13.09 -20.35
CA ASN A 132 -3.59 -13.40 -21.78
C ASN A 132 -3.13 -14.85 -22.03
N LEU A 133 -2.95 -15.18 -23.31
CA LEU A 133 -2.54 -16.52 -23.76
C LEU A 133 -1.22 -17.02 -23.14
N ASN A 134 -0.36 -16.12 -22.65
CA ASN A 134 0.92 -16.52 -22.05
C ASN A 134 0.75 -17.10 -20.63
N ASN A 135 -0.32 -16.74 -19.92
CA ASN A 135 -0.45 -17.04 -18.49
C ASN A 135 -1.78 -17.67 -18.08
N PHE A 136 -2.84 -17.50 -18.86
CA PHE A 136 -4.17 -18.03 -18.54
C PHE A 136 -4.16 -19.54 -18.27
N GLU A 137 -3.50 -20.33 -19.12
CA GLU A 137 -3.41 -21.79 -18.92
C GLU A 137 -2.56 -22.16 -17.70
N LEU A 138 -1.60 -21.32 -17.30
CA LEU A 138 -0.80 -21.54 -16.09
C LEU A 138 -1.66 -21.29 -14.84
N TYR A 139 -2.49 -20.25 -14.85
CA TYR A 139 -3.44 -19.98 -13.78
C TYR A 139 -4.48 -21.11 -13.65
N LYS A 140 -5.01 -21.62 -14.76
CA LYS A 140 -5.92 -22.78 -14.73
C LYS A 140 -5.29 -24.05 -14.16
N LYS A 141 -3.98 -24.26 -14.31
CA LYS A 141 -3.28 -25.38 -13.66
C LYS A 141 -3.28 -25.25 -12.15
N VAL A 142 -3.10 -24.05 -11.62
CA VAL A 142 -3.19 -23.75 -10.18
C VAL A 142 -4.62 -24.00 -9.69
N PHE A 143 -5.62 -23.49 -10.42
CA PHE A 143 -7.04 -23.56 -10.06
C PHE A 143 -7.80 -24.73 -10.69
N ASN A 144 -7.15 -25.89 -10.83
CA ASN A 144 -7.70 -27.05 -11.54
C ASN A 144 -8.81 -27.83 -10.79
N GLY A 145 -9.28 -27.33 -9.63
CA GLY A 145 -10.31 -27.94 -8.80
C GLY A 145 -9.89 -29.15 -7.96
N LYS A 146 -8.63 -29.59 -8.02
CA LYS A 146 -8.11 -30.70 -7.19
C LYS A 146 -7.87 -30.28 -5.74
N ILE A 147 -7.40 -29.05 -5.54
CA ILE A 147 -7.20 -28.47 -4.21
C ILE A 147 -8.51 -27.82 -3.79
N LYS A 148 -8.97 -28.15 -2.58
CA LYS A 148 -10.24 -27.71 -2.03
C LYS A 148 -10.04 -27.22 -0.60
N ASN A 149 -10.84 -26.23 -0.22
CA ASN A 149 -10.97 -25.80 1.16
C ASN A 149 -11.68 -26.86 2.01
N PRO A 150 -11.63 -26.78 3.34
CA PRO A 150 -12.27 -27.73 4.25
C PRO A 150 -13.79 -27.92 4.02
N ASN A 151 -14.50 -26.90 3.51
CA ASN A 151 -15.91 -26.98 3.12
C ASN A 151 -16.16 -27.70 1.78
N GLY A 152 -15.12 -28.22 1.13
CA GLY A 152 -15.20 -28.91 -0.16
C GLY A 152 -15.22 -27.98 -1.39
N CYS A 153 -15.18 -26.66 -1.19
CA CYS A 153 -15.13 -25.70 -2.28
C CYS A 153 -13.75 -25.62 -2.94
N PRO A 154 -13.67 -25.46 -4.28
CA PRO A 154 -12.40 -25.18 -4.94
C PRO A 154 -11.75 -23.92 -4.39
N ILE A 155 -10.41 -23.92 -4.34
CA ILE A 155 -9.65 -22.72 -3.97
C ILE A 155 -9.86 -21.60 -4.98
N ARG A 156 -9.85 -20.34 -4.51
CA ARG A 156 -10.01 -19.14 -5.34
C ARG A 156 -8.80 -18.23 -5.22
N GLY A 157 -8.73 -17.23 -6.10
CA GLY A 157 -7.66 -16.24 -6.16
C GLY A 157 -8.24 -14.89 -6.59
N THR A 158 -7.42 -13.85 -6.45
CA THR A 158 -7.77 -12.45 -6.76
C THR A 158 -6.87 -11.92 -7.85
N PHE A 159 -7.44 -11.36 -8.92
CA PHE A 159 -6.71 -10.87 -10.09
C PHE A 159 -6.78 -9.35 -10.15
N PHE A 160 -5.66 -8.66 -9.95
CA PHE A 160 -5.53 -7.21 -10.11
C PHE A 160 -5.09 -6.92 -11.55
N LEU A 161 -6.08 -6.64 -12.39
CA LEU A 161 -5.89 -6.61 -13.84
C LEU A 161 -5.44 -5.26 -14.36
N SER A 162 -4.46 -5.29 -15.26
CA SER A 162 -4.10 -4.13 -16.10
C SER A 162 -4.69 -4.22 -17.50
N HIS A 163 -4.95 -3.08 -18.12
CA HIS A 163 -5.62 -3.06 -19.43
C HIS A 163 -4.73 -3.57 -20.57
N GLU A 164 -3.51 -3.05 -20.69
CA GLU A 164 -2.70 -3.31 -21.88
C GLU A 164 -2.40 -4.81 -22.05
N TYR A 165 -2.66 -5.34 -23.24
CA TYR A 165 -2.49 -6.76 -23.62
C TYR A 165 -3.37 -7.78 -22.87
N SER A 166 -4.44 -7.34 -22.19
CA SER A 166 -5.40 -8.26 -21.57
C SER A 166 -6.40 -8.87 -22.57
N ASN A 167 -6.71 -10.15 -22.36
CA ASN A 167 -7.76 -10.88 -23.06
C ASN A 167 -9.01 -10.92 -22.16
N TYR A 168 -10.02 -10.14 -22.52
CA TYR A 168 -11.21 -9.97 -21.69
C TYR A 168 -12.16 -11.17 -21.70
N ALA A 169 -12.12 -12.02 -22.73
CA ALA A 169 -12.84 -13.29 -22.70
C ALA A 169 -12.24 -14.26 -21.67
N GLN A 170 -10.91 -14.26 -21.50
CA GLN A 170 -10.23 -15.03 -20.46
C GLN A 170 -10.45 -14.45 -19.07
N VAL A 171 -10.47 -13.12 -18.94
CA VAL A 171 -10.86 -12.45 -17.68
C VAL A 171 -12.29 -12.84 -17.29
N GLN A 172 -13.23 -12.80 -18.24
CA GLN A 172 -14.61 -13.24 -18.01
C GLN A 172 -14.66 -14.71 -17.58
N ALA A 173 -13.83 -15.58 -18.15
CA ALA A 173 -13.73 -16.98 -17.74
C ALA A 173 -13.28 -17.12 -16.28
N LEU A 174 -12.26 -16.37 -15.85
CA LEU A 174 -11.81 -16.37 -14.45
C LEU A 174 -12.91 -15.89 -13.49
N ALA A 175 -13.63 -14.83 -13.89
CA ALA A 175 -14.73 -14.29 -13.11
C ALA A 175 -15.90 -15.30 -13.00
N HIS A 176 -16.27 -15.93 -14.12
CA HIS A 176 -17.29 -16.98 -14.18
C HIS A 176 -16.91 -18.19 -13.31
N ASP A 177 -15.62 -18.54 -13.31
CA ASP A 177 -15.11 -19.61 -12.46
C ASP A 177 -15.21 -19.23 -10.98
N GLY A 178 -15.46 -17.98 -10.60
CA GLY A 178 -15.63 -17.52 -9.21
C GLY A 178 -14.37 -16.95 -8.57
N HIS A 179 -13.39 -16.57 -9.39
CA HIS A 179 -12.25 -15.77 -8.94
C HIS A 179 -12.63 -14.30 -8.80
N GLU A 180 -11.96 -13.60 -7.90
CA GLU A 180 -12.19 -12.17 -7.70
C GLU A 180 -11.43 -11.36 -8.76
N ILE A 181 -12.12 -10.36 -9.33
CA ILE A 181 -11.57 -9.45 -10.33
C ILE A 181 -11.48 -8.05 -9.73
N ALA A 182 -10.27 -7.50 -9.71
CA ALA A 182 -9.94 -6.21 -9.11
C ALA A 182 -9.15 -5.32 -10.11
N THR A 183 -9.10 -4.01 -9.85
CA THR A 183 -8.42 -3.05 -10.74
C THR A 183 -6.94 -2.90 -10.41
N GLY A 184 -6.08 -3.01 -11.43
CA GLY A 184 -4.63 -2.79 -11.36
C GLY A 184 -4.12 -1.56 -12.11
N THR A 185 -5.00 -0.69 -12.64
CA THR A 185 -4.78 0.47 -13.54
C THR A 185 -4.81 0.17 -15.05
N VAL A 186 -5.09 1.20 -15.86
CA VAL A 186 -5.16 1.09 -17.32
C VAL A 186 -3.73 0.98 -17.89
N SER A 187 -2.87 1.95 -17.58
CA SER A 187 -1.58 2.07 -18.26
C SER A 187 -0.38 1.57 -17.45
N GLN A 188 -0.54 1.24 -16.17
CA GLN A 188 0.57 0.89 -15.27
C GLN A 188 1.69 1.97 -15.28
N GLN A 189 1.33 3.26 -15.41
CA GLN A 189 2.32 4.33 -15.57
C GLN A 189 3.25 4.45 -14.35
N GLN A 190 4.54 4.67 -14.61
CA GLN A 190 5.48 5.04 -13.56
C GLN A 190 5.21 6.46 -13.08
N GLY A 191 5.32 6.68 -11.76
CA GLY A 191 5.09 8.01 -11.20
C GLY A 191 3.63 8.31 -10.85
N LEU A 192 2.70 7.36 -11.04
CA LEU A 192 1.28 7.54 -10.70
C LEU A 192 1.09 8.01 -9.25
N GLN A 193 1.98 7.59 -8.34
CA GLN A 193 1.90 7.93 -6.92
C GLN A 193 1.96 9.44 -6.60
N ASP A 194 2.47 10.25 -7.53
CA ASP A 194 2.58 11.71 -7.37
C ASP A 194 1.63 12.46 -8.33
N LYS A 195 0.70 11.77 -9.01
CA LYS A 195 -0.31 12.35 -9.91
C LYS A 195 -1.56 12.84 -9.17
N GLY A 196 -2.36 13.65 -9.86
CA GLY A 196 -3.57 14.28 -9.35
C GLY A 196 -4.80 13.37 -9.37
N TYR A 197 -5.91 13.92 -8.91
CA TYR A 197 -7.18 13.19 -8.77
C TYR A 197 -7.71 12.68 -10.12
N GLU A 198 -7.63 13.51 -11.16
CA GLU A 198 -8.14 13.16 -12.49
C GLU A 198 -7.36 12.00 -13.11
N GLU A 199 -6.03 11.97 -12.94
CA GLU A 199 -5.22 10.85 -13.42
C GLU A 199 -5.52 9.56 -12.65
N TRP A 200 -5.63 9.62 -11.31
CA TRP A 200 -6.00 8.45 -10.50
C TRP A 200 -7.40 7.93 -10.86
N ALA A 201 -8.35 8.84 -11.09
CA ALA A 201 -9.70 8.48 -11.53
C ALA A 201 -9.68 7.82 -12.92
N GLY A 202 -8.95 8.40 -13.88
CA GLY A 202 -8.80 7.82 -15.22
C GLY A 202 -8.18 6.42 -15.21
N GLU A 203 -7.20 6.19 -14.35
CA GLU A 203 -6.54 4.89 -14.22
C GLU A 203 -7.39 3.83 -13.53
N MET A 204 -7.99 4.16 -12.38
CA MET A 204 -8.75 3.19 -11.59
C MET A 204 -10.15 3.00 -12.13
N ILE A 205 -10.89 4.10 -12.33
CA ILE A 205 -12.29 4.04 -12.79
C ILE A 205 -12.34 3.63 -14.25
N GLY A 206 -11.42 4.13 -15.08
CA GLY A 206 -11.30 3.68 -16.47
C GLY A 206 -11.06 2.18 -16.55
N MET A 207 -10.19 1.61 -15.72
CA MET A 207 -9.98 0.15 -15.69
C MET A 207 -11.24 -0.60 -15.25
N ARG A 208 -11.97 -0.09 -14.24
CA ARG A 208 -13.25 -0.68 -13.79
C ARG A 208 -14.31 -0.67 -14.89
N GLU A 209 -14.45 0.42 -15.64
CA GLU A 209 -15.39 0.53 -16.76
C GLU A 209 -15.00 -0.39 -17.93
N ILE A 210 -13.71 -0.50 -18.25
CA ILE A 210 -13.20 -1.44 -19.26
C ILE A 210 -13.53 -2.89 -18.86
N LEU A 211 -13.27 -3.29 -17.62
CA LEU A 211 -13.62 -4.61 -17.11
C LEU A 211 -15.13 -4.87 -17.17
N GLY A 212 -15.94 -3.88 -16.77
CA GLY A 212 -17.39 -4.00 -16.82
C GLY A 212 -17.92 -4.20 -18.23
N LYS A 213 -17.39 -3.44 -19.18
CA LYS A 213 -17.85 -3.49 -20.58
C LYS A 213 -17.33 -4.70 -21.35
N PHE A 214 -16.05 -5.04 -21.20
CA PHE A 214 -15.40 -6.02 -22.08
C PHE A 214 -15.23 -7.40 -21.46
N ALA A 215 -15.23 -7.52 -20.13
CA ALA A 215 -15.26 -8.82 -19.43
C ALA A 215 -16.63 -9.15 -18.81
N ASN A 216 -17.64 -8.27 -18.96
CA ASN A 216 -18.99 -8.49 -18.46
C ASN A 216 -19.04 -8.81 -16.95
N VAL A 217 -18.17 -8.15 -16.16
CA VAL A 217 -18.13 -8.25 -14.69
C VAL A 217 -18.85 -7.04 -14.11
N SER A 218 -19.78 -7.23 -13.17
CA SER A 218 -20.55 -6.08 -12.69
C SER A 218 -19.68 -5.10 -11.90
N ARG A 219 -20.04 -3.80 -11.97
CA ARG A 219 -19.35 -2.75 -11.22
C ARG A 219 -19.32 -3.05 -9.71
N SER A 220 -20.38 -3.66 -9.18
CA SER A 220 -20.52 -4.06 -7.77
C SER A 220 -19.63 -5.23 -7.35
N GLU A 221 -19.08 -5.98 -8.30
CA GLU A 221 -18.13 -7.07 -8.01
C GLU A 221 -16.67 -6.59 -8.07
N ILE A 222 -16.38 -5.51 -8.80
CA ILE A 222 -15.03 -4.96 -8.96
C ILE A 222 -14.76 -3.95 -7.84
N VAL A 223 -14.56 -4.46 -6.62
CA VAL A 223 -14.51 -3.64 -5.39
C VAL A 223 -13.09 -3.39 -4.87
N GLY A 224 -12.11 -4.10 -5.39
CA GLY A 224 -10.70 -4.00 -5.00
C GLY A 224 -9.83 -3.20 -5.96
N ALA A 225 -8.84 -2.50 -5.41
CA ALA A 225 -7.81 -1.81 -6.17
C ALA A 225 -6.40 -2.20 -5.72
N ARG A 226 -5.45 -2.10 -6.65
CA ARG A 226 -4.01 -2.16 -6.37
C ARG A 226 -3.27 -1.19 -7.27
N ALA A 227 -2.43 -0.37 -6.66
CA ALA A 227 -1.58 0.60 -7.34
C ALA A 227 -0.42 -0.10 -8.08
N PRO A 228 0.04 0.47 -9.21
CA PRO A 228 1.19 -0.01 -9.94
C PRO A 228 2.43 -0.05 -9.04
N PHE A 229 3.21 -1.13 -9.17
CA PHE A 229 4.49 -1.31 -8.46
C PHE A 229 4.41 -1.27 -6.93
N LEU A 230 3.21 -1.45 -6.34
CA LEU A 230 2.98 -1.30 -4.89
C LEU A 230 3.42 0.08 -4.36
N LYS A 231 3.19 1.12 -5.18
CA LYS A 231 3.41 2.53 -4.82
C LYS A 231 2.07 3.25 -4.68
N PRO A 232 1.49 3.28 -3.47
CA PRO A 232 0.23 3.96 -3.23
C PRO A 232 0.32 5.46 -3.53
N GLY A 233 -0.77 6.10 -3.94
CA GLY A 233 -0.85 7.49 -4.38
C GLY A 233 -1.18 8.50 -3.29
N ARG A 234 -0.47 8.42 -2.16
CA ARG A 234 -0.61 9.34 -1.02
C ARG A 234 -2.07 9.42 -0.59
N ASN A 235 -2.66 10.61 -0.48
CA ASN A 235 -4.08 10.79 -0.16
C ASN A 235 -4.97 10.75 -1.42
N THR A 236 -4.40 11.02 -2.60
CA THR A 236 -5.15 11.18 -3.84
C THR A 236 -5.79 9.87 -4.28
N GLN A 237 -5.03 8.77 -4.25
CA GLN A 237 -5.56 7.44 -4.58
C GLN A 237 -6.77 7.10 -3.73
N PHE A 238 -6.62 7.15 -2.41
CA PHE A 238 -7.65 6.72 -1.47
C PHE A 238 -8.88 7.63 -1.53
N LYS A 239 -8.70 8.92 -1.85
CA LYS A 239 -9.82 9.81 -2.11
C LYS A 239 -10.64 9.39 -3.34
N VAL A 240 -9.97 9.01 -4.44
CA VAL A 240 -10.64 8.45 -5.62
C VAL A 240 -11.34 7.13 -5.28
N LEU A 241 -10.68 6.24 -4.53
CA LEU A 241 -11.29 4.96 -4.15
C LEU A 241 -12.56 5.16 -3.30
N GLU A 242 -12.53 6.06 -2.32
CA GLU A 242 -13.67 6.44 -1.49
C GLU A 242 -14.82 7.03 -2.33
N ASP A 243 -14.53 8.03 -3.17
CA ASP A 243 -15.53 8.75 -3.96
C ASP A 243 -16.27 7.86 -4.97
N PHE A 244 -15.64 6.77 -5.42
CA PHE A 244 -16.19 5.82 -6.39
C PHE A 244 -16.56 4.45 -5.79
N GLY A 245 -16.66 4.37 -4.46
CA GLY A 245 -17.20 3.21 -3.76
C GLY A 245 -16.38 1.93 -3.91
N TYR A 246 -15.05 2.02 -3.96
CA TYR A 246 -14.20 0.86 -3.70
C TYR A 246 -14.32 0.44 -2.23
N ILE A 247 -14.22 -0.86 -1.98
CA ILE A 247 -14.26 -1.40 -0.62
C ILE A 247 -12.86 -1.46 -0.04
N TYR A 248 -11.86 -1.80 -0.86
CA TYR A 248 -10.50 -1.96 -0.37
C TYR A 248 -9.42 -1.58 -1.38
N ASP A 249 -8.27 -1.18 -0.83
CA ASP A 249 -6.98 -1.10 -1.49
C ASP A 249 -6.04 -2.21 -0.99
N SER A 250 -5.11 -2.63 -1.84
CA SER A 250 -4.05 -3.57 -1.48
C SER A 250 -2.73 -3.13 -2.10
N SER A 251 -2.31 -1.91 -1.75
CA SER A 251 -1.09 -1.29 -2.28
C SER A 251 -0.06 -0.96 -1.21
N VAL A 252 -0.45 -0.92 0.07
CA VAL A 252 0.44 -0.46 1.14
C VAL A 252 1.36 -1.60 1.57
N GLY A 253 2.67 -1.40 1.40
CA GLY A 253 3.71 -2.33 1.85
C GLY A 253 4.09 -2.14 3.33
N VAL A 254 4.10 -3.24 4.07
CA VAL A 254 4.60 -3.34 5.45
C VAL A 254 6.06 -3.82 5.40
N PRO A 255 6.97 -3.26 6.21
CA PRO A 255 8.32 -3.82 6.39
C PRO A 255 8.27 -5.27 6.95
N PRO A 256 9.38 -6.01 6.85
CA PRO A 256 9.45 -7.39 7.34
C PRO A 256 9.40 -7.39 8.88
N LEU A 257 8.19 -7.55 9.43
CA LEU A 257 7.95 -7.65 10.86
C LEU A 257 7.88 -9.13 11.30
N PRO A 258 8.31 -9.45 12.54
CA PRO A 258 8.13 -10.80 13.09
C PRO A 258 6.65 -11.19 13.16
N ILE A 259 5.80 -10.28 13.65
CA ILE A 259 4.35 -10.44 13.71
C ILE A 259 3.72 -9.73 12.50
N PRO A 260 3.02 -10.45 11.60
CA PRO A 260 2.37 -9.82 10.46
C PRO A 260 1.19 -8.91 10.85
N VAL A 261 0.92 -7.91 10.02
CA VAL A 261 -0.17 -6.94 10.22
C VAL A 261 -1.45 -7.47 9.56
N TRP A 262 -2.57 -7.44 10.30
CA TRP A 262 -3.91 -7.71 9.79
C TRP A 262 -4.42 -6.58 8.90
N PRO A 263 -5.38 -6.82 7.99
CA PRO A 263 -6.13 -5.77 7.30
C PRO A 263 -6.77 -4.80 8.28
N TYR A 264 -6.86 -3.53 7.90
CA TYR A 264 -7.39 -2.46 8.75
C TYR A 264 -8.15 -1.44 7.90
N THR A 265 -9.02 -0.65 8.51
CA THR A 265 -9.68 0.47 7.83
C THR A 265 -8.86 1.75 7.96
N LEU A 266 -9.02 2.64 6.98
CA LEU A 266 -8.30 3.91 6.90
C LEU A 266 -9.02 5.06 7.64
N ASP A 267 -9.95 4.74 8.54
CA ASP A 267 -10.54 5.70 9.48
C ASP A 267 -9.46 6.36 10.37
N TYR A 268 -8.42 5.60 10.70
CA TYR A 268 -7.31 6.01 11.55
C TYR A 268 -5.95 5.88 10.84
N LYS A 269 -4.93 6.47 11.45
CA LYS A 269 -3.55 6.40 11.00
C LYS A 269 -3.07 4.96 10.92
N ILE A 270 -2.39 4.62 9.82
CA ILE A 270 -1.72 3.32 9.65
C ILE A 270 -0.81 2.98 10.84
N ALA A 271 -0.86 1.72 11.27
CA ALA A 271 -0.21 1.27 12.50
C ALA A 271 1.25 0.78 12.31
N HIS A 272 1.78 0.90 11.09
CA HIS A 272 3.12 0.46 10.73
C HIS A 272 3.85 1.51 9.87
N GLU A 273 5.15 1.31 9.66
CA GLU A 273 5.94 2.18 8.77
C GLU A 273 5.49 2.05 7.32
N CYS A 274 5.47 3.18 6.61
CA CYS A 274 5.19 3.21 5.18
C CYS A 274 6.45 2.93 4.36
N LYS A 275 6.66 1.67 3.95
CA LYS A 275 7.87 1.27 3.20
C LYS A 275 8.05 2.01 1.87
N SER A 276 6.95 2.40 1.20
CA SER A 276 6.99 3.11 -0.09
C SER A 276 7.20 4.63 0.05
N GLY A 277 6.98 5.21 1.24
CA GLY A 277 6.96 6.67 1.46
C GLY A 277 5.77 7.41 0.85
N THR A 278 4.78 6.70 0.32
CA THR A 278 3.64 7.27 -0.43
C THR A 278 2.28 6.79 0.07
N CYS A 279 2.20 6.36 1.33
CA CYS A 279 0.96 5.93 1.99
C CYS A 279 0.06 7.13 2.32
N PRO A 280 -1.24 6.90 2.60
CA PRO A 280 -2.16 7.95 3.00
C PRO A 280 -1.79 8.51 4.38
N THR A 281 -2.06 9.80 4.58
CA THR A 281 -1.87 10.49 5.86
C THR A 281 -3.17 11.04 6.44
N LYS A 282 -4.23 11.11 5.64
CA LYS A 282 -5.59 11.50 6.03
C LYS A 282 -6.45 10.28 6.31
N SER A 283 -7.61 10.52 6.92
CA SER A 283 -8.63 9.48 7.15
C SER A 283 -9.51 9.28 5.93
N PHE A 284 -9.80 8.02 5.61
CA PHE A 284 -10.74 7.56 4.57
C PHE A 284 -11.69 6.54 5.19
N PRO A 285 -12.73 7.00 5.91
CA PRO A 285 -13.59 6.14 6.70
C PRO A 285 -14.23 4.99 5.90
N GLY A 286 -14.13 3.77 6.43
CA GLY A 286 -14.72 2.57 5.83
C GLY A 286 -13.98 2.00 4.61
N LEU A 287 -12.93 2.66 4.10
CA LEU A 287 -12.05 2.10 3.09
C LEU A 287 -11.04 1.15 3.76
N TRP A 288 -11.02 -0.11 3.34
CA TRP A 288 -10.09 -1.11 3.88
C TRP A 288 -8.74 -1.06 3.17
N GLU A 289 -7.67 -1.20 3.93
CA GLU A 289 -6.36 -1.56 3.42
C GLU A 289 -6.11 -3.04 3.73
N VAL A 290 -5.75 -3.80 2.70
CA VAL A 290 -5.27 -5.18 2.82
C VAL A 290 -3.76 -5.15 2.61
N PRO A 291 -3.00 -4.97 3.71
CA PRO A 291 -1.60 -4.59 3.64
C PRO A 291 -0.76 -5.72 3.10
N PHE A 292 0.29 -5.33 2.38
CA PHE A 292 1.27 -6.25 1.88
C PHE A 292 2.36 -6.50 2.93
N ASN A 293 2.25 -7.59 3.68
CA ASN A 293 3.28 -8.01 4.62
C ASN A 293 4.53 -8.50 3.88
N ALA A 294 5.63 -7.75 3.96
CA ALA A 294 6.89 -8.20 3.37
C ALA A 294 7.28 -9.57 3.93
N HIS A 295 7.82 -10.39 3.04
CA HIS A 295 8.35 -11.70 3.38
C HIS A 295 9.47 -11.54 4.41
N TYR A 296 9.55 -12.46 5.37
CA TYR A 296 10.51 -12.42 6.46
C TYR A 296 11.24 -13.75 6.54
N VAL A 297 12.57 -13.69 6.58
CA VAL A 297 13.44 -14.85 6.78
C VAL A 297 14.40 -14.46 7.89
N GLU A 298 14.42 -15.20 9.00
CA GLU A 298 15.26 -14.87 10.17
C GLU A 298 16.76 -14.77 9.82
N THR A 299 17.18 -15.47 8.77
CA THR A 299 18.58 -15.59 8.34
C THR A 299 19.04 -14.51 7.37
N TYR A 300 18.15 -13.64 6.88
CA TYR A 300 18.48 -12.59 5.91
C TYR A 300 18.35 -11.20 6.52
N GLU A 301 19.35 -10.33 6.27
CA GLU A 301 19.31 -8.93 6.69
C GLU A 301 18.09 -8.23 6.04
N ALA A 302 17.29 -7.57 6.89
CA ALA A 302 15.98 -6.98 6.60
C ALA A 302 15.94 -6.02 5.39
N ASP A 303 17.09 -5.49 4.98
CA ASP A 303 17.22 -4.52 3.88
C ASP A 303 17.27 -5.16 2.48
N THR A 304 17.31 -6.49 2.37
CA THR A 304 17.51 -7.19 1.09
C THR A 304 16.28 -7.93 0.56
N VAL A 305 15.17 -7.96 1.33
CA VAL A 305 13.93 -8.66 0.95
C VAL A 305 12.92 -7.68 0.33
N PRO A 306 12.66 -7.76 -0.98
CA PRO A 306 11.69 -6.91 -1.65
C PRO A 306 10.27 -7.28 -1.24
N ILE A 307 9.39 -6.31 -1.44
CA ILE A 307 7.99 -6.35 -1.05
C ILE A 307 7.31 -7.55 -1.72
N SER A 308 7.33 -7.67 -3.05
CA SER A 308 6.68 -8.82 -3.72
C SER A 308 7.56 -10.09 -3.79
N ILE A 309 6.97 -11.24 -3.47
CA ILE A 309 7.51 -12.61 -3.71
C ILE A 309 8.02 -12.76 -5.16
N SER A 310 7.30 -12.18 -6.13
CA SER A 310 7.63 -12.27 -7.55
C SER A 310 8.81 -11.40 -8.00
N VAL A 311 9.16 -10.37 -7.21
CA VAL A 311 10.23 -9.40 -7.51
C VAL A 311 11.50 -9.70 -6.72
N CYS A 312 11.49 -10.73 -5.86
CA CYS A 312 12.69 -11.15 -5.14
C CYS A 312 13.70 -11.86 -6.02
N TYR A 313 14.37 -11.10 -6.88
CA TYR A 313 15.42 -11.59 -7.75
C TYR A 313 16.57 -12.21 -6.94
N THR A 314 16.97 -11.58 -5.83
CA THR A 314 18.06 -12.05 -4.95
C THR A 314 17.79 -13.41 -4.31
N ILE A 315 16.56 -13.67 -3.85
CA ILE A 315 16.19 -14.96 -3.22
C ILE A 315 15.76 -15.99 -4.28
N THR A 316 14.98 -15.59 -5.29
CA THR A 316 14.53 -16.55 -6.32
C THR A 316 15.68 -17.08 -7.16
N THR A 317 16.73 -16.30 -7.44
CA THR A 317 17.82 -16.71 -8.35
C THR A 317 18.53 -18.01 -7.92
N PRO A 318 19.00 -18.18 -6.66
CA PRO A 318 19.55 -19.46 -6.22
C PRO A 318 18.50 -20.60 -6.19
N MET A 319 17.22 -20.28 -5.94
CA MET A 319 16.13 -21.26 -5.80
C MET A 319 15.54 -21.74 -7.14
N ARG A 320 15.83 -21.03 -8.25
CA ARG A 320 15.40 -21.39 -9.62
C ARG A 320 15.89 -22.77 -10.07
N HIS A 321 16.79 -23.39 -9.34
CA HIS A 321 17.36 -24.69 -9.68
C HIS A 321 16.79 -25.84 -8.84
N ASN A 322 16.02 -25.57 -7.77
CA ASN A 322 15.51 -26.61 -6.89
C ASN A 322 14.15 -26.24 -6.27
N PHE A 323 13.09 -26.94 -6.73
CA PHE A 323 11.74 -26.72 -6.21
C PHE A 323 11.58 -27.07 -4.72
N PHE A 324 12.46 -27.90 -4.13
CA PHE A 324 12.41 -28.20 -2.69
C PHE A 324 12.78 -26.97 -1.86
N GLN A 325 13.77 -26.19 -2.28
CA GLN A 325 14.11 -24.93 -1.61
C GLN A 325 12.94 -23.94 -1.70
N VAL A 326 12.27 -23.88 -2.85
CA VAL A 326 11.06 -23.04 -3.03
C VAL A 326 9.97 -23.45 -2.05
N LEU A 327 9.75 -24.76 -1.86
CA LEU A 327 8.78 -25.27 -0.90
C LEU A 327 9.14 -24.88 0.53
N GLU A 328 10.37 -25.16 0.96
CA GLU A 328 10.84 -24.87 2.32
C GLU A 328 10.72 -23.38 2.65
N TRP A 329 11.09 -22.52 1.72
CA TRP A 329 10.98 -21.06 1.85
C TRP A 329 9.54 -20.57 1.97
N LEU A 330 8.62 -21.13 1.18
CA LEU A 330 7.19 -20.81 1.31
C LEU A 330 6.61 -21.33 2.63
N GLN A 331 7.11 -22.46 3.14
CA GLN A 331 6.68 -23.03 4.42
C GLN A 331 7.18 -22.20 5.60
N GLU A 332 8.44 -21.75 5.59
CA GLU A 332 9.03 -20.90 6.62
C GLU A 332 8.22 -19.61 6.79
N ASP A 333 7.95 -18.91 5.69
CA ASP A 333 7.17 -17.67 5.76
C ASP A 333 5.73 -17.94 6.13
N PHE A 334 5.11 -19.02 5.66
CA PHE A 334 3.77 -19.41 6.11
C PHE A 334 3.73 -19.68 7.62
N SER A 335 4.72 -20.38 8.17
CA SER A 335 4.82 -20.67 9.61
C SER A 335 4.84 -19.39 10.45
N ARG A 336 5.45 -18.30 9.96
CA ARG A 336 5.40 -16.99 10.63
C ARG A 336 3.97 -16.50 10.87
N TYR A 337 3.06 -16.67 9.92
CA TYR A 337 1.65 -16.31 10.09
C TYR A 337 0.92 -17.34 10.96
N TYR A 338 1.13 -18.61 10.65
CA TYR A 338 0.40 -19.74 11.21
C TYR A 338 0.69 -19.97 12.71
N GLU A 339 1.91 -19.71 13.15
CA GLU A 339 2.34 -19.95 14.55
C GLU A 339 2.19 -18.71 15.43
N GLN A 340 1.85 -17.55 14.84
CA GLN A 340 1.70 -16.29 15.57
C GLN A 340 0.25 -15.83 15.62
N ASN A 341 -0.13 -14.81 14.84
CA ASN A 341 -1.42 -14.14 14.94
C ASN A 341 -2.40 -14.50 13.82
N ARG A 342 -2.09 -15.48 12.96
CA ARG A 342 -2.96 -15.96 11.86
C ARG A 342 -3.41 -14.89 10.87
N ALA A 343 -2.69 -13.77 10.75
CA ALA A 343 -3.01 -12.75 9.75
C ALA A 343 -3.08 -13.38 8.34
N PRO A 344 -3.91 -12.84 7.43
CA PRO A 344 -4.05 -13.37 6.08
C PRO A 344 -2.69 -13.40 5.35
N TYR A 345 -2.27 -14.59 4.94
CA TYR A 345 -1.02 -14.79 4.21
C TYR A 345 -1.25 -14.50 2.72
N MET A 346 -0.85 -13.31 2.26
CA MET A 346 -0.97 -12.91 0.87
C MET A 346 0.23 -13.35 0.04
N MET A 347 -0.03 -14.03 -1.08
CA MET A 347 0.99 -14.46 -2.03
C MET A 347 0.79 -13.75 -3.38
N PRO A 348 1.55 -12.68 -3.67
CA PRO A 348 1.39 -11.92 -4.90
C PRO A 348 2.27 -12.51 -6.01
N PHE A 349 1.64 -12.95 -7.09
CA PHE A 349 2.32 -13.48 -8.24
C PHE A 349 2.23 -12.54 -9.44
N HIS A 350 3.36 -12.36 -10.09
CA HIS A 350 3.43 -11.83 -11.45
C HIS A 350 3.63 -12.99 -12.44
N THR A 351 3.31 -12.78 -13.72
CA THR A 351 3.43 -13.84 -14.75
C THR A 351 4.82 -14.47 -14.82
N ASN A 352 5.87 -13.74 -14.45
CA ASN A 352 7.26 -14.21 -14.46
C ASN A 352 7.48 -15.42 -13.53
N TRP A 353 6.72 -15.51 -12.42
CA TRP A 353 6.81 -16.64 -11.50
C TRP A 353 6.50 -17.97 -12.21
N PHE A 354 5.47 -17.97 -13.05
CA PHE A 354 4.98 -19.16 -13.75
C PHE A 354 5.78 -19.51 -15.01
N GLN A 355 6.66 -18.62 -15.47
CA GLN A 355 7.58 -18.93 -16.57
C GLN A 355 8.74 -19.83 -16.13
N ILE A 356 8.99 -19.91 -14.81
CA ILE A 356 10.05 -20.72 -14.22
C ILE A 356 9.44 -22.00 -13.63
N LYS A 357 9.79 -23.15 -14.19
CA LYS A 357 9.19 -24.46 -13.86
C LYS A 357 9.38 -24.84 -12.40
N GLU A 358 10.53 -24.53 -11.83
CA GLU A 358 10.89 -24.87 -10.45
C GLU A 358 10.07 -24.06 -9.45
N LEU A 359 9.82 -22.77 -9.75
CA LEU A 359 8.96 -21.90 -8.95
C LEU A 359 7.50 -22.33 -9.02
N GLU A 360 7.00 -22.61 -10.23
CA GLU A 360 5.66 -23.17 -10.45
C GLU A 360 5.48 -24.48 -9.67
N ARG A 361 6.44 -25.41 -9.78
CA ARG A 361 6.39 -26.71 -9.09
C ARG A 361 6.45 -26.57 -7.58
N GLY A 362 7.30 -25.68 -7.07
CA GLY A 362 7.41 -25.35 -5.64
C GLY A 362 6.08 -24.85 -5.09
N LEU A 363 5.43 -23.92 -5.80
CA LEU A 363 4.10 -23.43 -5.44
C LEU A 363 3.06 -24.55 -5.41
N HIS A 364 2.98 -25.39 -6.44
CA HIS A 364 2.02 -26.51 -6.45
C HIS A 364 2.25 -27.46 -5.27
N LYS A 365 3.51 -27.69 -4.86
CA LYS A 365 3.83 -28.51 -3.69
C LYS A 365 3.44 -27.83 -2.39
N PHE A 366 3.65 -26.52 -2.28
CA PHE A 366 3.22 -25.73 -1.14
C PHE A 366 1.69 -25.77 -0.98
N LEU A 367 0.94 -25.52 -2.05
CA LEU A 367 -0.53 -25.55 -2.02
C LEU A 367 -1.06 -26.93 -1.60
N GLN A 368 -0.45 -28.02 -2.11
CA GLN A 368 -0.78 -29.39 -1.70
C GLN A 368 -0.51 -29.61 -0.20
N TRP A 369 0.66 -29.20 0.29
CA TRP A 369 1.03 -29.32 1.69
C TRP A 369 0.08 -28.52 2.60
N ALA A 370 -0.13 -27.24 2.31
CA ALA A 370 -0.97 -26.34 3.09
C ALA A 370 -2.43 -26.81 3.12
N SER A 371 -2.94 -27.39 2.02
CA SER A 371 -4.30 -27.96 1.98
C SER A 371 -4.54 -29.18 2.88
N ASN A 372 -3.47 -29.82 3.39
CA ASN A 372 -3.61 -30.91 4.35
C ASN A 372 -3.81 -30.41 5.80
N LEU A 373 -3.58 -29.12 6.05
CA LEU A 373 -3.86 -28.47 7.33
C LEU A 373 -5.36 -28.15 7.41
N LYS A 374 -6.02 -28.53 8.52
CA LYS A 374 -7.49 -28.56 8.62
C LYS A 374 -8.14 -27.19 8.78
N ASP A 375 -7.36 -26.21 9.18
CA ASP A 375 -7.73 -24.84 9.56
C ASP A 375 -7.18 -23.80 8.58
N VAL A 376 -6.64 -24.25 7.44
CA VAL A 376 -6.15 -23.40 6.34
C VAL A 376 -7.21 -23.24 5.26
N TRP A 377 -7.39 -22.00 4.81
CA TRP A 377 -8.41 -21.62 3.83
C TRP A 377 -7.81 -20.76 2.73
N PHE A 378 -7.99 -21.15 1.48
CA PHE A 378 -7.63 -20.36 0.31
C PHE A 378 -8.82 -19.53 -0.13
N VAL A 379 -8.76 -18.23 0.10
CA VAL A 379 -9.89 -17.30 -0.09
C VAL A 379 -9.47 -16.12 -0.95
N THR A 380 -10.45 -15.48 -1.58
CA THR A 380 -10.22 -14.20 -2.25
C THR A 380 -10.06 -13.08 -1.22
N VAL A 381 -9.61 -11.90 -1.65
CA VAL A 381 -9.41 -10.76 -0.74
C VAL A 381 -10.75 -10.29 -0.16
N THR A 382 -11.80 -10.18 -0.99
CA THR A 382 -13.16 -9.85 -0.54
C THR A 382 -13.69 -10.89 0.46
N GLN A 383 -13.42 -12.19 0.25
CA GLN A 383 -13.82 -13.23 1.19
C GLN A 383 -13.10 -13.11 2.54
N ALA A 384 -11.80 -12.79 2.53
CA ALA A 384 -11.04 -12.52 3.74
C ALA A 384 -11.60 -11.30 4.49
N LEU A 385 -11.87 -10.18 3.79
CA LEU A 385 -12.48 -9.00 4.38
C LEU A 385 -13.90 -9.26 4.90
N THR A 386 -14.69 -10.11 4.23
CA THR A 386 -16.01 -10.49 4.74
C THR A 386 -15.89 -11.24 6.06
N TRP A 387 -14.87 -12.10 6.22
CA TRP A 387 -14.56 -12.71 7.52
C TRP A 387 -14.08 -11.67 8.54
N MET A 388 -13.27 -10.68 8.14
CA MET A 388 -12.85 -9.58 9.03
C MET A 388 -14.05 -8.85 9.64
N THR A 389 -15.08 -8.59 8.83
CA THR A 389 -16.28 -7.87 9.26
C THR A 389 -17.18 -8.66 10.20
N ASP A 390 -17.13 -10.00 10.14
CA ASP A 390 -17.88 -10.90 11.02
C ASP A 390 -17.03 -12.14 11.40
N PRO A 391 -16.04 -11.98 12.31
CA PRO A 391 -15.06 -13.02 12.59
C PRO A 391 -15.71 -14.29 13.14
N LYS A 392 -15.39 -15.41 12.50
CA LYS A 392 -15.89 -16.75 12.84
C LYS A 392 -14.75 -17.69 13.20
N SER A 393 -14.92 -18.46 14.27
CA SER A 393 -13.92 -19.48 14.64
C SER A 393 -13.88 -20.62 13.61
N VAL A 394 -12.73 -21.29 13.50
CA VAL A 394 -12.50 -22.40 12.55
C VAL A 394 -13.62 -23.45 12.55
N LYS A 395 -14.16 -23.76 13.73
CA LYS A 395 -15.23 -24.76 13.93
C LYS A 395 -16.54 -24.40 13.21
N SER A 396 -16.78 -23.11 12.95
CA SER A 396 -18.01 -22.59 12.34
C SER A 396 -17.90 -22.32 10.84
N LEU A 397 -16.70 -22.41 10.25
CA LEU A 397 -16.44 -21.99 8.87
C LEU A 397 -16.96 -22.95 7.79
N ASN A 398 -17.17 -24.23 8.12
CA ASN A 398 -17.66 -25.20 7.15
C ASN A 398 -19.04 -24.82 6.56
N ASN A 399 -19.85 -24.09 7.34
CA ASN A 399 -21.18 -23.62 6.94
C ASN A 399 -21.25 -22.10 6.77
N TYR A 400 -20.10 -21.41 6.64
CA TYR A 400 -20.07 -19.96 6.55
C TYR A 400 -20.52 -19.48 5.16
N ASP A 401 -21.65 -18.79 5.10
CA ASP A 401 -22.32 -18.44 3.84
C ASP A 401 -21.50 -17.55 2.90
N ALA A 402 -20.56 -16.75 3.42
CA ALA A 402 -19.69 -15.91 2.62
C ALA A 402 -18.63 -16.72 1.83
N TRP A 403 -18.28 -17.92 2.30
CA TRP A 403 -17.23 -18.76 1.70
C TRP A 403 -17.78 -19.97 0.95
N ARG A 404 -19.10 -20.04 0.78
CA ARG A 404 -19.75 -21.07 -0.03
C ARG A 404 -19.53 -20.82 -1.52
N CYS A 405 -19.41 -21.91 -2.26
CA CYS A 405 -19.19 -21.92 -3.70
C CYS A 405 -20.41 -22.37 -4.52
N ASP A 406 -21.56 -22.60 -3.87
CA ASP A 406 -22.81 -23.01 -4.53
C ASP A 406 -23.69 -21.81 -4.96
N ARG A 407 -23.15 -20.59 -4.87
CA ARG A 407 -23.84 -19.41 -5.36
C ARG A 407 -23.95 -19.42 -6.88
N LYS A 408 -25.04 -18.85 -7.38
CA LYS A 408 -25.38 -18.78 -8.82
C LYS A 408 -25.23 -17.37 -9.40
N ASP A 409 -24.65 -16.46 -8.64
CA ASP A 409 -24.49 -15.04 -8.94
C ASP A 409 -23.19 -14.72 -9.69
N PHE A 410 -22.44 -15.73 -10.15
CA PHE A 410 -21.24 -15.51 -10.95
C PHE A 410 -21.57 -14.90 -12.33
N PRO A 411 -20.65 -14.12 -12.92
CA PRO A 411 -20.79 -13.61 -14.28
C PRO A 411 -21.12 -14.71 -15.29
N ALA A 412 -21.81 -14.32 -16.37
CA ALA A 412 -22.14 -15.25 -17.44
C ALA A 412 -20.88 -15.90 -18.01
N ALA A 413 -21.00 -17.17 -18.40
CA ALA A 413 -19.91 -17.90 -19.04
C ALA A 413 -19.40 -17.12 -20.28
N PRO A 414 -18.09 -17.18 -20.57
CA PRO A 414 -17.56 -16.54 -21.77
C PRO A 414 -18.18 -17.17 -23.03
N CYS A 415 -18.29 -16.37 -24.08
CA CYS A 415 -18.68 -16.80 -25.40
C CYS A 415 -17.76 -17.90 -25.97
N ASN A 416 -18.31 -18.78 -26.81
CA ASN A 416 -17.53 -19.87 -27.42
C ASN A 416 -16.47 -19.37 -28.43
N LEU A 417 -16.74 -18.25 -29.10
CA LEU A 417 -15.85 -17.65 -30.09
C LEU A 417 -15.69 -16.14 -29.81
N PRO A 418 -14.63 -15.74 -29.08
CA PRO A 418 -14.36 -14.34 -28.80
C PRO A 418 -14.08 -13.52 -30.08
N ASN A 419 -14.55 -12.27 -30.08
CA ASN A 419 -14.20 -11.30 -31.09
C ASN A 419 -12.73 -10.92 -30.98
N LYS A 420 -12.01 -10.90 -32.11
CA LYS A 420 -10.61 -10.47 -32.18
C LYS A 420 -10.55 -9.09 -32.83
N CYS A 421 -10.42 -8.06 -32.00
CA CYS A 421 -10.51 -6.69 -32.42
C CYS A 421 -9.10 -6.15 -32.73
N ALA A 422 -8.85 -5.82 -34.00
CA ALA A 422 -7.67 -5.07 -34.40
C ALA A 422 -7.98 -3.57 -34.29
N LEU A 423 -7.45 -2.91 -33.27
CA LEU A 423 -7.85 -1.58 -32.85
C LEU A 423 -6.72 -0.58 -33.05
N SER A 424 -7.06 0.58 -33.60
CA SER A 424 -6.13 1.71 -33.72
C SER A 424 -5.80 2.26 -32.33
N PHE A 425 -4.52 2.45 -32.05
CA PHE A 425 -4.02 3.05 -30.81
C PHE A 425 -2.91 4.04 -31.11
N LYS A 426 -3.03 5.27 -30.60
CA LYS A 426 -1.99 6.28 -30.70
C LYS A 426 -1.49 6.62 -29.28
N PRO A 427 -0.28 6.19 -28.88
CA PRO A 427 0.32 6.60 -27.62
C PRO A 427 0.43 8.14 -27.55
N ALA A 428 0.21 8.72 -26.37
CA ALA A 428 0.20 10.17 -26.19
C ALA A 428 1.54 10.83 -26.56
N ASP A 429 2.65 10.15 -26.29
CA ASP A 429 4.01 10.66 -26.48
C ASP A 429 4.59 10.34 -27.87
N THR A 430 3.81 9.73 -28.77
CA THR A 430 4.29 9.33 -30.10
C THR A 430 3.44 9.90 -31.23
N ASN A 431 4.11 10.16 -32.35
CA ASN A 431 3.46 10.66 -33.56
C ASN A 431 3.01 9.54 -34.52
N PHE A 432 3.11 8.27 -34.11
CA PHE A 432 2.68 7.14 -34.92
C PHE A 432 1.48 6.44 -34.29
N THR A 433 0.61 5.95 -35.15
CA THR A 433 -0.51 5.09 -34.77
C THR A 433 -0.06 3.63 -34.91
N ASP A 434 -0.30 2.85 -33.87
CA ASP A 434 -0.04 1.42 -33.83
C ASP A 434 -1.37 0.64 -33.80
N THR A 435 -1.30 -0.67 -34.04
CA THR A 435 -2.45 -1.57 -33.89
C THR A 435 -2.32 -2.37 -32.60
N ARG A 436 -3.36 -2.34 -31.77
CA ARG A 436 -3.49 -3.19 -30.58
C ARG A 436 -4.57 -4.23 -30.81
N TYR A 437 -4.28 -5.46 -30.43
CA TYR A 437 -5.25 -6.55 -30.50
C TYR A 437 -5.91 -6.72 -29.14
N MET A 438 -7.24 -6.81 -29.14
CA MET A 438 -8.04 -7.06 -27.95
C MET A 438 -9.04 -8.18 -28.24
N GLU A 439 -9.14 -9.15 -27.32
CA GLU A 439 -10.12 -10.23 -27.39
C GLU A 439 -11.20 -10.04 -26.34
N THR A 440 -12.47 -10.11 -26.74
CA THR A 440 -13.63 -9.91 -25.86
C THR A 440 -14.85 -10.64 -26.43
N CYS A 441 -15.82 -10.95 -25.56
CA CYS A 441 -17.13 -11.45 -25.97
C CYS A 441 -18.13 -10.34 -26.32
N SER A 442 -17.80 -9.09 -25.99
CA SER A 442 -18.55 -7.91 -26.38
C SER A 442 -18.22 -7.49 -27.82
N ASP A 443 -19.03 -6.60 -28.38
CA ASP A 443 -18.74 -6.02 -29.70
C ASP A 443 -17.40 -5.27 -29.70
N CYS A 444 -16.67 -5.35 -30.82
CA CYS A 444 -15.42 -4.63 -30.96
C CYS A 444 -15.65 -3.12 -30.85
N PRO A 445 -14.85 -2.41 -30.03
CA PRO A 445 -14.91 -0.95 -29.98
C PRO A 445 -14.35 -0.32 -31.27
N ASN A 446 -14.58 0.97 -31.45
CA ASN A 446 -14.11 1.72 -32.62
C ASN A 446 -12.59 2.00 -32.55
N GLN A 447 -12.06 2.17 -31.34
CA GLN A 447 -10.64 2.39 -31.06
C GLN A 447 -10.21 1.60 -29.83
N TYR A 448 -8.90 1.47 -29.63
CA TYR A 448 -8.37 0.83 -28.44
C TYR A 448 -8.76 1.63 -27.20
N PRO A 449 -9.49 1.03 -26.23
CA PRO A 449 -9.83 1.72 -24.99
C PRO A 449 -8.58 2.27 -24.31
N TRP A 450 -8.66 3.47 -23.74
CA TRP A 450 -7.52 4.05 -23.03
C TRP A 450 -7.97 5.13 -22.05
N LEU A 451 -7.01 5.81 -21.43
CA LEU A 451 -7.24 6.96 -20.57
C LEU A 451 -8.06 8.03 -21.32
N GLY A 452 -9.21 8.40 -20.76
CA GLY A 452 -10.14 9.38 -21.33
C GLY A 452 -11.13 8.82 -22.35
N ASP A 453 -11.04 7.54 -22.73
CA ASP A 453 -12.01 6.82 -23.58
C ASP A 453 -11.99 5.30 -23.27
N SER A 454 -12.33 4.94 -22.04
CA SER A 454 -12.49 3.57 -21.54
C SER A 454 -13.50 2.77 -22.35
N GLY A 455 -14.43 3.44 -23.04
CA GLY A 455 -15.40 2.82 -23.93
C GLY A 455 -14.85 2.44 -25.30
N GLY A 456 -13.67 2.94 -25.70
CA GLY A 456 -13.08 2.75 -27.05
C GLY A 456 -13.95 3.35 -28.16
N THR A 457 -14.54 4.52 -27.92
CA THR A 457 -15.51 5.15 -28.84
C THR A 457 -14.85 5.93 -29.97
N GLY A 458 -13.58 6.33 -29.79
CA GLY A 458 -12.81 7.16 -30.71
C GLY A 458 -13.00 8.66 -30.51
N ILE A 459 -13.62 9.07 -29.40
CA ILE A 459 -13.84 10.48 -29.05
C ILE A 459 -12.91 10.81 -27.87
N PRO A 460 -11.86 11.64 -28.06
CA PRO A 460 -10.94 11.99 -26.99
C PRO A 460 -11.63 12.68 -25.82
N GLY A 461 -11.28 12.30 -24.58
CA GLY A 461 -11.80 12.93 -23.36
C GLY A 461 -13.30 12.75 -23.16
N LYS A 462 -13.88 11.69 -23.74
CA LYS A 462 -15.30 11.38 -23.59
C LYS A 462 -15.65 10.97 -22.16
N ASP A 463 -14.72 10.31 -21.49
CA ASP A 463 -14.95 9.85 -20.13
C ASP A 463 -14.99 11.03 -19.16
N ASN A 464 -16.16 11.20 -18.55
CA ASN A 464 -16.34 12.10 -17.42
C ASN A 464 -16.81 11.26 -16.23
N TYR A 465 -15.87 10.95 -15.34
CA TYR A 465 -16.17 10.12 -14.18
C TYR A 465 -16.80 10.98 -13.08
N ILE A 466 -18.11 10.80 -12.87
CA ILE A 466 -18.83 11.47 -11.80
C ILE A 466 -18.75 10.58 -10.54
N PRO A 467 -18.19 11.09 -9.42
CA PRO A 467 -18.19 10.42 -8.12
C PRO A 467 -19.57 9.94 -7.67
N ASP A 468 -19.65 8.80 -6.99
CA ASP A 468 -20.93 8.20 -6.58
C ASP A 468 -21.65 9.05 -5.53
N ASN A 469 -20.89 9.72 -4.65
CA ASN A 469 -21.42 10.68 -3.68
C ASN A 469 -22.08 11.90 -4.34
N LEU A 470 -21.80 12.18 -5.62
CA LEU A 470 -22.41 13.27 -6.39
C LEU A 470 -23.54 12.79 -7.31
N ARG A 471 -23.66 11.47 -7.60
CA ARG A 471 -24.73 10.90 -8.45
C ARG A 471 -26.12 10.90 -7.80
N ARG A 472 -26.19 11.14 -6.48
CA ARG A 472 -27.44 11.27 -5.72
C ARG A 472 -27.63 12.72 -5.24
N LYS A 473 -27.97 13.62 -6.15
CA LYS A 473 -28.68 14.86 -5.86
C LYS A 473 -29.74 15.13 -6.91
#